data_AF-A0A316PPR9-F1
#
_entry.id   AF-A0A316PPR9-F1
#
_cell.length_a   1.000
_cell.length_b   1.000
_cell.length_c   1.000
_cell.angle_alpha   90.00
_cell.angle_beta   90.00
_cell.angle_gamma   90.00
#
_symmetry.space_group_name_H-M   'P 1'
#
loop_
_entity.id
_entity.type
_entity.pdbx_description
1 polymer ?
#
loop_
_entity_poly.entity_id
_entity_poly.type
_entity_poly.pdbx_seq_one_letter_code
_entity_poly.pdbx_strand_id
1 'polypeptide(L)' 'MKEQLLALLTENFPEVDFTASDALVDDGILESIVLVEIISTISLEMGILIPYEEIVPQNFNSLDAMAAMLERLSEA' A
#
# COMPACT_ATOMS: atom_id res chain seq x y z
N MET A 1 5.04 10.30 -5.01
CA MET A 1 4.16 9.53 -4.09
C MET A 1 4.90 8.62 -3.12
N LYS A 2 5.93 7.89 -3.57
CA LYS A 2 6.60 6.83 -2.78
C LYS A 2 7.07 7.25 -1.38
N GLU A 3 7.76 8.37 -1.24
CA GLU A 3 8.28 8.83 0.06
C GLU A 3 7.15 9.14 1.06
N GLN A 4 6.08 9.78 0.58
CA GLN A 4 4.89 10.07 1.38
C GLN A 4 4.19 8.77 1.83
N LEU A 5 4.05 7.81 0.91
CA LEU A 5 3.48 6.51 1.23
C LEU A 5 4.33 5.77 2.27
N LEU A 6 5.66 5.73 2.10
CA LEU A 6 6.55 5.08 3.05
C LEU A 6 6.44 5.72 4.44
N ALA A 7 6.44 7.04 4.52
CA ALA A 7 6.30 7.75 5.79
C ALA A 7 4.98 7.39 6.49
N LEU A 8 3.87 7.44 5.74
CA LEU A 8 2.54 7.08 6.24
C LEU A 8 2.49 5.63 6.74
N LEU A 9 2.99 4.68 5.94
CA LEU A 9 2.96 3.27 6.28
C LEU A 9 3.88 2.93 7.46
N THR A 10 5.06 3.53 7.53
CA THR A 10 6.00 3.32 8.65
C THR A 10 5.46 3.89 9.96
N GLU A 11 4.72 5.00 9.90
CA GLU A 11 4.08 5.61 11.08
C GLU A 11 2.90 4.78 11.59
N ASN A 12 2.04 4.28 10.69
CA ASN A 12 0.82 3.56 11.06
C ASN A 12 1.02 2.05 11.26
N PHE A 13 2.02 1.45 10.61
CA PHE A 13 2.30 0.02 10.63
C PHE A 13 3.79 -0.25 10.94
N PRO A 14 4.29 0.15 12.12
CA PRO A 14 5.71 0.06 12.47
C PRO A 14 6.24 -1.38 12.59
N GLU A 15 5.35 -2.37 12.67
CA GLU A 15 5.65 -3.79 12.70
C GLU A 15 5.88 -4.42 11.31
N VAL A 16 5.55 -3.70 10.23
CA VAL A 16 5.69 -4.19 8.86
C VAL A 16 6.86 -3.50 8.18
N ASP A 17 7.84 -4.29 7.75
CA ASP A 17 8.94 -3.79 6.92
C ASP A 17 8.56 -3.84 5.43
N PHE A 18 8.03 -2.73 4.93
CA PHE A 18 7.65 -2.55 3.52
C PHE A 18 8.85 -2.52 2.55
N THR A 19 10.08 -2.58 3.07
CA THR A 19 11.32 -2.61 2.28
C THR A 19 12.00 -3.98 2.31
N ALA A 20 11.46 -4.95 3.06
CA ALA A 20 12.05 -6.28 3.20
C ALA A 20 11.94 -7.14 1.94
N SER A 21 10.96 -6.87 1.06
CA SER A 21 10.71 -7.64 -0.15
C SER A 21 10.02 -6.83 -1.25
N ASP A 22 10.21 -7.25 -2.51
CA ASP A 22 9.46 -6.80 -3.68
C ASP A 22 8.20 -7.64 -3.94
N ALA A 23 7.92 -8.62 -3.06
CA ALA A 23 6.81 -9.56 -3.14
C ALA A 23 6.08 -9.70 -1.78
N LEU A 24 5.83 -8.59 -1.08
CA LEU A 24 5.29 -8.53 0.29
C LEU A 24 4.05 -9.39 0.54
N VAL A 25 3.11 -9.43 -0.41
CA VAL A 25 1.89 -10.26 -0.29
C VAL A 25 2.23 -11.72 -0.55
N ASP A 26 2.96 -12.01 -1.62
CA ASP A 26 3.31 -13.38 -2.02
C ASP A 26 4.23 -14.08 -1.00
N ASP A 27 5.12 -13.32 -0.34
CA ASP A 27 6.01 -13.79 0.73
C ASP A 27 5.29 -13.91 2.09
N GLY A 28 4.02 -13.50 2.17
CA GLY A 28 3.21 -13.54 3.39
C GLY A 28 3.63 -12.52 4.46
N ILE A 29 4.42 -11.51 4.09
CA ILE A 29 4.78 -10.39 4.98
C ILE A 29 3.56 -9.49 5.19
N LEU A 30 2.78 -9.28 4.13
CA LEU A 30 1.59 -8.44 4.14
C LEU A 30 0.34 -9.33 4.11
N GLU A 31 -0.21 -9.56 5.30
CA GLU A 31 -1.42 -10.37 5.49
C GLU A 31 -2.69 -9.60 5.09
N SER A 32 -3.77 -10.33 4.79
CA SER A 32 -5.03 -9.75 4.31
C SER A 32 -5.67 -8.75 5.27
N ILE A 33 -5.46 -8.89 6.57
CA ILE A 33 -5.99 -7.95 7.57
C ILE A 33 -5.26 -6.62 7.46
N VAL A 34 -3.92 -6.66 7.47
CA VAL A 34 -3.05 -5.49 7.33
C VAL A 34 -3.31 -4.79 5.99
N LEU A 35 -3.53 -5.55 4.90
CA LEU A 35 -3.90 -5.00 3.59
C LEU A 35 -5.15 -4.11 3.66
N VAL A 36 -6.21 -4.59 4.33
CA VAL A 36 -7.47 -3.85 4.46
C VAL A 36 -7.28 -2.57 5.29
N GLU A 37 -6.47 -2.65 6.35
CA GLU A 37 -6.12 -1.49 7.17
C GLU A 37 -5.33 -0.46 6.36
N ILE A 38 -4.32 -0.89 5.59
CA ILE A 38 -3.54 -0.03 4.69
C ILE A 38 -4.45 0.71 3.71
N ILE A 39 -5.38 0.00 3.05
CA ILE A 39 -6.32 0.59 2.10
C ILE A 39 -7.17 1.68 2.79
N SER A 40 -7.63 1.39 4.01
CA SER A 40 -8.42 2.33 4.81
C SER A 40 -7.59 3.56 5.21
N THR A 41 -6.35 3.36 5.66
CA THR A 41 -5.43 4.46 6.04
C THR A 41 -5.12 5.35 4.86
N ILE A 42 -4.82 4.78 3.68
CA ILE A 42 -4.59 5.56 2.46
C ILE A 42 -5.83 6.39 2.10
N SER A 43 -7.02 5.80 2.20
CA SER A 43 -8.27 6.51 1.90
C SER A 43 -8.52 7.68 2.86
N LEU A 44 -8.24 7.51 4.15
CA LEU A 44 -8.47 8.53 5.17
C LEU A 44 -7.41 9.64 5.17
N GLU A 45 -6.13 9.27 5.08
CA GLU A 45 -5.00 10.20 5.24
C GLU A 45 -4.58 10.85 3.90
N MET A 46 -4.73 10.14 2.78
CA MET A 46 -4.36 10.64 1.46
C MET A 46 -5.57 11.05 0.62
N GLY A 47 -6.79 10.69 1.03
CA GLY A 47 -8.01 10.98 0.28
C GLY A 47 -8.15 10.19 -1.03
N ILE A 48 -7.37 9.11 -1.20
CA ILE A 48 -7.35 8.29 -2.43
C ILE A 48 -8.17 7.03 -2.18
N LEU A 49 -9.27 6.85 -2.90
CA LEU A 49 -10.07 5.63 -2.86
C LEU A 49 -9.46 4.56 -3.76
N ILE A 50 -9.30 3.35 -3.22
CA ILE A 50 -8.79 2.20 -3.97
C ILE A 50 -9.97 1.32 -4.39
N PRO A 51 -10.28 1.22 -5.71
CA PRO A 51 -11.31 0.34 -6.22
C PRO A 51 -10.98 -1.13 -5.96
N TYR A 52 -12.01 -1.99 -5.90
CA TYR A 52 -11.83 -3.42 -5.68
C TYR A 52 -10.96 -4.08 -6.76
N GLU A 53 -11.03 -3.59 -7.99
CA GLU A 53 -10.26 -4.10 -9.13
C GLU A 53 -8.75 -3.87 -8.98
N GLU A 54 -8.34 -2.86 -8.21
CA GLU A 54 -6.93 -2.57 -7.93
C GLU A 54 -6.39 -3.39 -6.75
N ILE A 55 -7.24 -4.10 -6.00
CA ILE A 55 -6.85 -4.94 -4.85
C ILE A 55 -6.34 -6.30 -5.35
N VAL A 56 -5.16 -6.26 -5.98
CA VAL A 56 -4.46 -7.43 -6.51
C VAL A 56 -3.00 -7.45 -6.04
N PRO A 57 -2.36 -8.63 -5.86
CA PRO A 57 -0.99 -8.70 -5.35
C PRO A 57 0.00 -7.83 -6.14
N GLN A 58 -0.17 -7.70 -7.46
CA GLN A 58 0.69 -6.88 -8.30
C GLN A 58 0.78 -5.41 -7.85
N ASN A 59 -0.28 -4.87 -7.25
CA ASN A 59 -0.32 -3.49 -6.78
C ASN A 59 0.16 -3.34 -5.33
N PHE A 60 0.28 -4.43 -4.56
CA PHE A 60 0.59 -4.40 -3.13
C PHE A 60 1.87 -5.18 -2.75
N ASN A 61 2.49 -5.86 -3.71
CA ASN A 61 3.70 -6.64 -3.51
C ASN A 61 4.93 -5.78 -3.20
N SER A 62 4.93 -4.51 -3.58
CA SER A 62 6.03 -3.61 -3.24
C SER A 62 5.53 -2.20 -3.03
N LEU A 63 6.31 -1.45 -2.26
CA LEU A 63 6.07 -0.02 -2.06
C LEU A 63 6.05 0.76 -3.40
N ASP A 64 6.87 0.33 -4.37
CA ASP A 64 6.89 0.92 -5.71
C ASP A 64 5.58 0.67 -6.47
N ALA A 65 5.06 -0.55 -6.41
CA ALA A 65 3.80 -0.89 -7.06
C ALA A 65 2.62 -0.12 -6.44
N MET A 66 2.59 -0.03 -5.10
CA MET A 66 1.58 0.74 -4.39
C MET A 66 1.66 2.22 -4.77
N ALA A 67 2.85 2.82 -4.74
CA ALA A 67 3.03 4.22 -5.11
C ALA A 67 2.59 4.49 -6.56
N ALA A 68 2.93 3.62 -7.50
CA ALA A 68 2.52 3.74 -8.89
C ALA A 68 0.99 3.60 -9.07
N MET A 69 0.34 2.73 -8.30
CA MET A 69 -1.12 2.63 -8.27
C MET A 69 -1.75 3.93 -7.75
N LEU A 70 -1.27 4.44 -6.61
CA LEU A 70 -1.81 5.66 -5.99
C LEU A 70 -1.61 6.89 -6.87
N GLU A 71 -0.48 7.00 -7.58
CA GLU A 71 -0.26 8.10 -8.54
C GLU A 71 -1.34 8.09 -9.63
N ARG A 72 -1.61 6.94 -10.25
CA ARG A 72 -2.69 6.81 -11.25
C ARG A 72 -4.07 7.18 -10.70
N LEU A 73 -4.38 6.74 -9.48
CA LEU A 73 -5.68 7.00 -8.85
C LEU A 73 -5.83 8.46 -8.39
N SER A 74 -4.73 9.14 -8.06
CA SER A 74 -4.76 10.55 -7.64
C SER A 74 -4.94 11.54 -8.78
N GLU A 75 -4.61 11.13 -10.02
CA GLU A 75 -4.77 11.94 -11.23
C GLU A 75 -6.15 11.76 -11.91
N ALA A 76 -6.97 10.83 -11.41
CA ALA A 76 -8.29 10.49 -11.93
C ALA A 76 -9.42 11.31 -11.28
#